data_AF-A0A9W7D9N8-F1
#
_entry.id   AF-A0A9W7D9N8-F1
#
_cell.length_a   1.000
_cell.length_b   1.000
_cell.length_c   1.000
_cell.angle_alpha   90.00
_cell.angle_beta   90.00
_cell.angle_gamma   90.00
#
_symmetry.space_group_name_H-M   'P 1'
#
loop_
_entity.id
_entity.type
_entity.pdbx_description
1 polymer ?
#
loop_
_entity_poly.entity_id
_entity_poly.type
_entity_poly.pdbx_seq_one_letter_code
_entity_poly.pdbx_strand_id
1 'polypeptide(L)'
;MAHRVRSLRNDLWSTKLSPGGDVKKHLSKMFNLRTELDSLQYTVDDIAMVEMLLESVPNQPEFENMKAAIRYNPNFGAFTPSGVRDMIRAADSRQKEFRG
;
A
#
# COMPACT_ATOMS: atom_id res chain seq x y z
N MET A 1 -21.57 13.45 5.96
CA MET A 1 -20.11 13.56 5.73
C MET A 1 -19.30 12.62 6.59
N ALA A 2 -19.38 12.70 7.93
CA ALA A 2 -18.58 11.87 8.85
C ALA A 2 -18.69 10.35 8.62
N HIS A 3 -19.90 9.83 8.33
CA HIS A 3 -20.11 8.41 8.01
C HIS A 3 -19.35 7.96 6.76
N ARG A 4 -19.28 8.80 5.72
CA ARG A 4 -18.58 8.47 4.46
C ARG A 4 -17.08 8.43 4.67
N VAL A 5 -16.52 9.43 5.34
CA VAL A 5 -15.09 9.48 5.71
C VAL A 5 -14.70 8.24 6.53
N ARG A 6 -15.51 7.88 7.53
CA ARG A 6 -15.26 6.68 8.35
C ARG A 6 -15.30 5.39 7.51
N SER A 7 -16.28 5.26 6.61
CA SER A 7 -16.37 4.10 5.71
C SER A 7 -15.14 3.98 4.83
N LEU A 8 -14.74 5.05 4.15
CA LEU A 8 -13.59 5.05 3.24
C LEU A 8 -12.28 4.77 3.96
N ARG A 9 -12.09 5.32 5.17
CA ARG A 9 -10.92 5.02 6.01
C ARG A 9 -10.87 3.53 6.38
N ASN A 10 -12.02 2.96 6.76
CA ASN A 10 -12.12 1.53 7.05
C ASN A 10 -11.84 0.67 5.80
N ASP A 11 -12.35 1.08 4.64
CA ASP A 11 -12.12 0.40 3.37
C ASP A 11 -10.63 0.45 2.98
N LEU A 12 -9.97 1.58 3.22
CA LEU A 12 -8.53 1.73 2.97
C LEU A 12 -7.71 0.80 3.87
N TRP A 13 -8.02 0.76 5.17
CA TRP A 13 -7.33 -0.09 6.15
C TRP A 13 -7.55 -1.60 5.91
N SER A 14 -8.77 -1.97 5.50
CA SER A 14 -9.15 -3.37 5.27
C SER A 14 -8.82 -3.88 3.87
N THR A 15 -8.37 -3.01 2.96
CA THR A 15 -7.97 -3.43 1.62
C THR A 15 -6.67 -4.24 1.68
N LYS A 16 -6.78 -5.54 1.40
CA LYS A 16 -5.66 -6.49 1.35
C LYS A 16 -5.54 -7.09 -0.04
N LEU A 17 -4.30 -7.26 -0.50
CA LEU A 17 -3.96 -7.99 -1.70
C LEU A 17 -3.91 -9.48 -1.40
N SER A 18 -4.69 -10.27 -2.12
CA SER A 18 -4.61 -11.74 -2.05
C SER A 18 -3.29 -12.23 -2.66
N PRO A 19 -2.71 -13.34 -2.18
CA PRO A 19 -1.53 -13.95 -2.79
C PRO A 19 -1.74 -14.23 -4.29
N GLY A 20 -0.83 -13.73 -5.14
CA GLY A 20 -0.96 -13.84 -6.60
C GLY A 20 -2.05 -12.97 -7.24
N GLY A 21 -2.67 -12.06 -6.48
CA GLY A 21 -3.66 -11.11 -6.99
C GLY A 21 -3.07 -10.03 -7.90
N ASP A 22 -3.95 -9.26 -8.53
CA ASP A 22 -3.54 -8.15 -9.40
C ASP A 22 -3.08 -6.94 -8.57
N VAL A 23 -1.75 -6.77 -8.47
CA VAL A 23 -1.09 -5.67 -7.79
C VAL A 23 -1.45 -4.31 -8.38
N LYS A 24 -1.59 -4.19 -9.71
CA LYS A 24 -1.93 -2.92 -10.34
C LYS A 24 -3.34 -2.49 -9.94
N LYS A 25 -4.31 -3.41 -9.97
CA LYS A 25 -5.69 -3.17 -9.54
C LYS A 25 -5.76 -2.83 -8.05
N HIS A 26 -5.04 -3.57 -7.21
CA HIS A 26 -4.95 -3.33 -5.76
C HIS A 26 -4.44 -1.93 -5.43
N LEU A 27 -3.29 -1.55 -5.98
CA LEU A 27 -2.69 -0.23 -5.76
C LEU A 27 -3.60 0.88 -6.27
N SER A 28 -4.23 0.70 -7.45
CA SER A 28 -5.18 1.68 -7.97
C SER A 28 -6.35 1.90 -7.01
N LYS A 29 -6.90 0.83 -6.41
CA LYS A 29 -7.96 0.93 -5.40
C LYS A 29 -7.51 1.74 -4.18
N MET A 30 -6.34 1.44 -3.61
CA MET A 30 -5.86 2.15 -2.42
C MET A 30 -5.62 3.63 -2.67
N PHE A 31 -5.00 3.99 -3.80
CA PHE A 31 -4.76 5.40 -4.14
C PHE A 31 -6.07 6.14 -4.45
N ASN A 32 -7.04 5.49 -5.09
CA ASN A 32 -8.35 6.09 -5.32
C ASN A 32 -9.09 6.36 -4.00
N LEU A 33 -9.02 5.45 -3.03
CA LEU A 33 -9.59 5.66 -1.69
C LEU A 33 -8.93 6.84 -0.98
N ARG A 34 -7.60 6.99 -1.08
CA ARG A 34 -6.88 8.15 -0.54
C ARG A 34 -7.33 9.46 -1.22
N THR A 35 -7.44 9.47 -2.55
CA THR A 35 -7.91 10.65 -3.30
C THR A 35 -9.35 11.00 -2.94
N GLU A 36 -10.23 10.00 -2.75
CA GLU A 36 -11.61 10.26 -2.33
C GLU A 36 -11.64 10.86 -0.91
N LEU A 37 -10.86 10.32 0.04
CA LEU A 37 -10.73 10.91 1.38
C LEU A 37 -10.24 12.36 1.33
N ASP A 38 -9.25 12.67 0.50
CA ASP A 38 -8.71 14.02 0.35
C ASP A 38 -9.75 14.98 -0.24
N SER A 39 -10.55 14.54 -1.22
CA SER A 39 -11.68 15.31 -1.75
C SER A 39 -12.75 15.63 -0.71
N LEU A 40 -12.81 14.83 0.36
CA LEU A 40 -13.69 15.02 1.51
C LEU A 40 -13.01 15.82 2.65
N GLN A 41 -11.88 16.47 2.38
CA GLN A 41 -11.06 17.22 3.35
C GLN A 41 -10.52 16.36 4.50
N TYR A 42 -10.36 15.05 4.27
CA TYR A 42 -9.69 14.14 5.18
C TYR A 42 -8.34 13.73 4.58
N THR A 43 -7.27 14.39 5.02
CA THR A 43 -5.92 14.07 4.56
C THR A 43 -5.41 12.81 5.26
N VAL A 44 -5.06 11.80 4.46
CA VAL A 44 -4.22 10.68 4.93
C VAL A 44 -2.77 11.09 4.69
N ASP A 45 -2.01 11.27 5.77
CA ASP A 45 -0.60 11.62 5.67
C ASP A 45 0.22 10.49 5.03
N ASP A 46 1.41 10.84 4.54
CA ASP A 46 2.26 9.91 3.79
C ASP A 46 2.74 8.74 4.65
N ILE A 47 3.02 8.96 5.94
CA ILE A 47 3.48 7.91 6.85
C ILE A 47 2.37 6.87 7.04
N ALA A 48 1.16 7.32 7.36
CA ALA A 48 -0.01 6.46 7.51
C ALA A 48 -0.31 5.70 6.20
N MET A 49 -0.21 6.36 5.05
CA MET A 49 -0.43 5.70 3.76
C MET A 49 0.65 4.66 3.46
N VAL A 50 1.92 4.94 3.78
CA VAL A 50 3.02 3.97 3.65
C VAL A 50 2.75 2.74 4.53
N GLU A 51 2.42 2.93 5.81
CA GLU A 51 2.09 1.82 6.71
C GLU A 51 0.93 0.98 6.16
N MET A 52 -0.14 1.63 5.69
CA MET A 52 -1.28 0.94 5.09
C MET A 52 -0.88 0.14 3.84
N LEU A 53 -0.02 0.69 2.97
CA LEU A 53 0.49 -0.01 1.79
C LEU A 53 1.29 -1.26 2.19
N LEU A 54 2.18 -1.15 3.17
CA LEU A 54 2.98 -2.28 3.68
C LEU A 54 2.09 -3.35 4.31
N GLU A 55 1.08 -2.96 5.08
CA GLU A 55 0.14 -3.89 5.68
C GLU A 55 -0.83 -4.51 4.65
N SER A 56 -0.98 -3.89 3.48
CA SER A 56 -1.92 -4.37 2.46
C SER A 56 -1.40 -5.54 1.63
N VAL A 57 -0.08 -5.74 1.55
CA VAL A 57 0.54 -6.79 0.72
C VAL A 57 0.65 -8.12 1.47
N PRO A 58 0.54 -9.28 0.78
CA PRO A 58 0.58 -10.58 1.42
C PRO A 58 1.99 -10.93 1.90
N ASN A 59 2.07 -11.91 2.78
CA ASN A 59 3.33 -12.42 3.35
C ASN A 59 4.00 -13.41 2.38
N GLN A 60 4.42 -12.92 1.21
CA GLN A 60 5.22 -13.68 0.24
C GLN A 60 6.67 -13.18 0.26
N PRO A 61 7.66 -14.03 -0.10
CA PRO A 61 9.07 -13.73 0.12
C PRO A 61 9.52 -12.35 -0.39
N GLU A 62 9.18 -11.99 -1.63
CA GLU A 62 9.62 -10.71 -2.21
C GLU A 62 8.94 -9.50 -1.57
N PHE A 63 7.69 -9.64 -1.11
CA PHE A 63 7.00 -8.59 -0.36
C PHE A 63 7.55 -8.46 1.06
N GLU A 64 7.88 -9.57 1.74
CA GLU A 64 8.51 -9.53 3.07
C GLU A 64 9.89 -8.88 3.02
N ASN A 65 10.73 -9.24 2.04
CA ASN A 65 12.04 -8.63 1.83
C ASN A 65 11.91 -7.12 1.63
N MET A 66 10.95 -6.68 0.82
CA MET A 66 10.66 -5.27 0.62
C MET A 66 10.17 -4.58 1.91
N LYS A 67 9.24 -5.19 2.66
CA LYS A 67 8.73 -4.65 3.93
C LYS A 67 9.86 -4.47 4.94
N ALA A 68 10.74 -5.46 5.07
CA ALA A 68 11.91 -5.38 5.95
C ALA A 68 12.87 -4.26 5.54
N ALA A 69 13.18 -4.14 4.24
CA ALA A 69 14.06 -3.10 3.72
C ALA A 69 13.53 -1.68 3.97
N ILE A 70 12.21 -1.50 3.99
CA ILE A 70 11.57 -0.23 4.32
C ILE A 70 11.57 -0.01 5.84
N ARG A 71 11.05 -0.96 6.63
CA ARG A 71 10.88 -0.82 8.09
C ARG A 71 12.17 -0.61 8.86
N TYR A 72 13.25 -1.27 8.43
CA TYR A 72 14.55 -1.16 9.08
C TYR A 72 15.44 -0.07 8.47
N ASN A 73 14.92 0.72 7.52
CA ASN A 73 15.64 1.85 6.99
C ASN A 73 15.68 2.99 8.03
N PRO A 74 16.86 3.55 8.35
CA PRO A 74 16.96 4.67 9.29
C PRO A 74 16.20 5.92 8.82
N ASN A 75 15.92 6.03 7.51
CA ASN A 75 15.17 7.11 6.89
C ASN A 75 13.73 6.69 6.55
N PHE A 76 13.07 5.86 7.38
CA PHE A 76 11.69 5.41 7.15
C PHE A 76 10.70 6.56 6.84
N GLY A 77 10.84 7.70 7.54
CA GLY A 77 9.99 8.87 7.31
C GLY A 77 10.18 9.56 5.95
N ALA A 78 11.21 9.21 5.19
CA ALA A 78 11.45 9.75 3.85
C ALA A 78 10.74 8.97 2.74
N PHE A 79 10.13 7.82 3.04
CA PHE A 79 9.38 7.07 2.04
C PHE A 79 8.06 7.78 1.73
N THR A 80 7.81 7.96 0.43
CA THR A 80 6.55 8.47 -0.07
C THR A 80 5.66 7.30 -0.51
N PRO A 81 4.32 7.45 -0.47
CA PRO A 81 3.40 6.43 -0.96
C PRO A 81 3.66 6.04 -2.42
N SER A 82 4.02 7.01 -3.28
CA SER A 82 4.38 6.74 -4.67
C SER A 82 5.65 5.89 -4.79
N GLY A 83 6.68 6.17 -3.99
CA GLY A 83 7.89 5.35 -3.92
C GLY A 83 7.58 3.91 -3.48
N VAL A 84 6.80 3.74 -2.42
CA VAL A 84 6.43 2.41 -1.91
C VAL A 84 5.55 1.65 -2.92
N ARG A 85 4.64 2.33 -3.63
CA ARG A 85 3.86 1.74 -4.74
C ARG A 85 4.78 1.14 -5.81
N ASP A 86 5.84 1.84 -6.17
CA ASP A 86 6.77 1.38 -7.20
C ASP A 86 7.64 0.22 -6.68
N MET A 87 8.03 0.24 -5.39
CA MET A 87 8.68 -0.90 -4.74
C MET A 87 7.79 -2.15 -4.70
N ILE A 88 6.48 -2.00 -4.42
CA ILE A 88 5.51 -3.11 -4.45
C ILE A 88 5.42 -3.73 -5.85
N ARG A 89 5.40 -2.91 -6.91
CA ARG A 89 5.42 -3.42 -8.29
C ARG A 89 6.70 -4.17 -8.63
N ALA A 90 7.84 -3.69 -8.14
CA ALA A 90 9.11 -4.38 -8.32
C ALA A 90 9.15 -5.73 -7.58
N ALA A 91 8.64 -5.78 -6.35
CA ALA A 91 8.51 -7.02 -5.58
C ALA A 91 7.58 -8.03 -6.28
N ASP A 92 6.44 -7.59 -6.80
CA ASP A 92 5.53 -8.42 -7.58
C ASP A 92 6.18 -9.01 -8.83
N SER A 93 6.98 -8.20 -9.54
CA SER A 93 7.70 -8.65 -10.74
C SER A 93 8.69 -9.77 -10.40
N ARG A 94 9.53 -9.57 -9.38
CA ARG A 94 10.45 -10.61 -8.88
C ARG A 94 9.72 -11.86 -8.42
N GLN A 95 8.60 -11.69 -7.70
CA GLN A 95 7.81 -12.80 -7.18
C GLN A 95 7.25 -13.70 -8.28
N LYS A 96 6.97 -13.13 -9.46
CA LYS A 96 6.50 -13.84 -10.65
C LYS A 96 7.65 -14.50 -11.41
N GLU A 97 8.81 -13.86 -11.49
CA GLU A 97 10.02 -14.44 -12.10
C GLU A 97 10.46 -15.74 -11.40
N PHE A 98 10.40 -15.79 -10.07
CA PHE A 98 10.72 -17.01 -9.30
C PHE A 98 9.65 -18.12 -9.36
N ARG A 99 8.52 -17.88 -10.06
CA ARG A 99 7.45 -18.87 -10.27
C ARG A 99 7.40 -19.43 -11.70
N GLY A 100 8.25 -18.92 -12.60
CA GLY A 100 8.46 -19.47 -13.94
C GLY A 100 9.52 -20.56 -13.93
#